data_AF-A0A8T4NQE5-F1
#
_entry.id   AF-A0A8T4NQE5-F1
#
_cell.length_a   1.000
_cell.length_b   1.000
_cell.length_c   1.000
_cell.angle_alpha   90.00
_cell.angle_beta   90.00
_cell.angle_gamma   90.00
#
_symmetry.space_group_name_H-M   'P 1'
#
loop_
_entity.id
_entity.type
_entity.pdbx_description
1 polymer ?
#
loop_
_entity_poly.entity_id
_entity_poly.type
_entity_poly.pdbx_seq_one_letter_code
_entity_poly.pdbx_strand_id
1 'polypeptide(L)'
;MNIRILVLGDFQGVFPAKLKKKLEKEEFDLVVAVGDYAGIDEWRPYIMHALSNSRKGEEITSPEKFFGKKEFKKLLKKDFEAGKKVLSELNKLGKPVILIFGNSDDGWYNYPFIRLLNSEKKKVNFIKKLRNIKNTS
;
A
#
# COMPACT_ATOMS: atom_id res chain seq x y z
N MET A 1 31.76 5.08 -11.29
CA MET A 1 30.74 4.00 -11.30
C MET A 1 29.41 4.61 -11.70
N ASN A 2 28.63 3.93 -12.53
CA ASN A 2 27.29 4.37 -12.90
C ASN A 2 26.29 3.66 -12.00
N ILE A 3 25.41 4.40 -11.31
CA ILE A 3 24.40 3.82 -10.41
C ILE A 3 23.11 3.58 -11.19
N ARG A 4 22.57 2.36 -11.15
CA ARG A 4 21.28 2.02 -11.78
C ARG A 4 20.17 1.98 -10.72
N ILE A 5 19.15 2.81 -10.93
CA ILE A 5 18.02 2.95 -10.00
C ILE A 5 16.78 2.31 -10.63
N LEU A 6 16.13 1.41 -9.89
CA LEU A 6 14.83 0.85 -10.22
C LEU A 6 13.74 1.66 -9.51
N VAL A 7 12.80 2.22 -10.26
CA VAL A 7 11.63 2.93 -9.71
C VAL A 7 10.38 2.10 -9.93
N LEU A 8 9.62 1.82 -8.86
CA LEU A 8 8.39 1.01 -8.87
C LEU A 8 7.31 1.69 -8.04
N GLY A 9 6.03 1.48 -8.34
CA GLY A 9 4.92 2.02 -7.55
C GLY A 9 3.59 1.49 -8.05
N ASP A 10 2.50 2.03 -7.54
CA ASP A 10 1.13 1.69 -7.94
C ASP A 10 0.89 0.17 -7.87
N PHE A 11 1.29 -0.44 -6.75
CA PHE A 11 1.19 -1.89 -6.59
C PHE A 11 -0.25 -2.35 -6.37
N GLN A 12 -1.09 -1.52 -5.76
CA GLN A 12 -2.50 -1.80 -5.45
C GLN A 12 -2.66 -3.15 -4.73
N GLY A 13 -1.73 -3.46 -3.82
CA GLY A 13 -1.71 -4.71 -3.05
C GLY A 13 -1.12 -5.93 -3.76
N VAL A 14 -0.65 -5.82 -5.01
CA VAL A 14 -0.13 -6.94 -5.80
C VAL A 14 1.24 -6.61 -6.39
N PHE A 15 2.23 -7.46 -6.09
CA PHE A 15 3.53 -7.39 -6.78
C PHE A 15 3.44 -8.15 -8.12
N PRO A 16 3.58 -7.50 -9.28
CA PRO A 16 3.29 -8.15 -10.57
C PRO A 16 4.25 -9.30 -10.91
N ALA A 17 3.73 -10.48 -11.21
CA ALA A 17 4.55 -11.65 -11.56
C ALA A 17 5.40 -11.43 -12.84
N LYS A 18 4.89 -10.66 -13.80
CA LYS A 18 5.64 -10.26 -15.00
C LYS A 18 6.83 -9.37 -14.67
N LEU A 19 6.66 -8.46 -13.70
CA LEU A 19 7.75 -7.60 -13.22
C LEU A 19 8.83 -8.45 -12.57
N LYS A 20 8.47 -9.40 -11.71
CA LYS A 20 9.43 -10.31 -11.06
C LYS A 20 10.35 -11.02 -12.07
N LYS A 21 9.79 -11.59 -13.14
CA LYS A 21 10.56 -12.24 -14.22
C LYS A 21 11.47 -11.29 -14.97
N LYS A 22 11.11 -10.00 -15.07
CA LYS A 22 11.93 -8.99 -15.72
C LYS A 22 13.10 -8.58 -14.82
N LEU A 23 12.85 -8.42 -13.52
CA LEU A 23 13.87 -8.03 -12.54
C LEU A 23 14.95 -9.10 -12.36
N GLU A 24 14.67 -10.37 -12.62
CA GLU A 24 15.68 -11.45 -12.66
C GLU A 24 16.74 -11.26 -13.76
N LYS A 25 16.48 -10.42 -14.77
CA LYS A 25 17.37 -10.21 -15.92
C LYS A 25 18.03 -8.83 -15.96
N GLU A 26 17.71 -7.98 -14.99
CA GLU A 26 18.13 -6.57 -14.96
C GLU A 26 18.97 -6.31 -13.72
N GLU A 27 20.10 -5.64 -13.92
CA GLU A 27 20.97 -5.21 -12.82
C GLU A 27 20.57 -3.83 -12.31
N PHE A 28 20.46 -3.69 -10.99
CA PHE A 28 20.20 -2.43 -10.31
C PHE A 28 20.86 -2.41 -8.92
N ASP A 29 21.17 -1.21 -8.45
CA ASP A 29 21.90 -0.97 -7.20
C ASP A 29 20.96 -0.47 -6.08
N LEU A 30 19.86 0.17 -6.47
CA LEU A 30 18.91 0.83 -5.57
C LEU A 30 17.49 0.69 -6.10
N VAL A 31 16.53 0.52 -5.20
CA VAL A 31 15.10 0.56 -5.50
C VAL A 31 14.47 1.79 -4.84
N VAL A 32 13.68 2.54 -5.60
CA VAL A 32 12.80 3.60 -5.09
C VAL A 32 11.36 3.16 -5.34
N ALA A 33 10.62 2.87 -4.27
CA ALA A 33 9.25 2.42 -4.36
C ALA A 33 8.28 3.56 -4.00
N VAL A 34 7.45 4.01 -4.94
CA VAL A 34 6.64 5.24 -4.86
C VAL A 34 5.18 5.03 -4.45
N GLY A 35 4.95 4.08 -3.55
CA GLY A 35 3.68 3.97 -2.83
C GLY A 35 2.63 3.10 -3.48
N ASP A 36 1.43 3.21 -2.91
CA ASP A 36 0.25 2.41 -3.15
C ASP A 36 0.55 0.91 -2.99
N TYR A 37 1.16 0.57 -1.85
CA TYR A 37 1.59 -0.79 -1.55
C TYR A 37 0.43 -1.70 -1.18
N ALA A 38 -0.63 -1.14 -0.59
CA ALA A 38 -1.86 -1.82 -0.23
C ALA A 38 -2.95 -1.58 -1.29
N GLY A 39 -4.10 -2.24 -1.14
CA GLY A 39 -5.18 -2.25 -2.12
C GLY A 39 -5.78 -3.64 -2.25
N ILE A 40 -7.12 -3.70 -2.30
CA ILE A 40 -7.88 -4.92 -2.59
C ILE A 40 -9.12 -4.56 -3.41
N ASP A 41 -9.50 -5.43 -4.35
CA ASP A 41 -10.65 -5.20 -5.23
C ASP A 41 -11.97 -5.05 -4.47
N GLU A 42 -12.09 -5.62 -3.27
CA GLU A 42 -13.28 -5.48 -2.44
C GLU A 42 -13.59 -4.05 -1.98
N TRP A 43 -12.62 -3.14 -2.09
CA TRP A 43 -12.86 -1.72 -1.86
C TRP A 43 -13.62 -1.05 -3.00
N ARG A 44 -13.62 -1.63 -4.20
CA ARG A 44 -14.19 -1.03 -5.42
C ARG A 44 -15.65 -0.58 -5.27
N PRO A 45 -16.58 -1.37 -4.67
CA PRO A 45 -17.96 -0.92 -4.48
C PRO A 45 -18.06 0.35 -3.63
N TYR A 46 -17.25 0.45 -2.58
CA TYR A 46 -17.20 1.65 -1.74
C TYR A 46 -16.58 2.84 -2.46
N ILE A 47 -15.48 2.63 -3.19
CA ILE A 47 -14.83 3.68 -3.98
C ILE A 47 -15.82 4.25 -5.01
N MET A 48 -16.54 3.40 -5.73
CA MET A 48 -17.55 3.83 -6.70
C MET A 48 -18.71 4.57 -6.03
N HIS A 49 -19.17 4.11 -4.86
CA HIS A 49 -20.19 4.80 -4.07
C HIS A 49 -19.72 6.19 -3.63
N ALA A 50 -18.52 6.30 -3.05
CA ALA A 50 -17.95 7.57 -2.59
C ALA A 50 -17.74 8.56 -3.75
N LEU A 51 -17.20 8.09 -4.88
CA LEU A 51 -17.02 8.92 -6.08
C LEU A 51 -18.35 9.41 -6.65
N SER A 52 -19.37 8.55 -6.70
CA SER A 52 -20.72 8.92 -7.15
C SER A 52 -21.31 10.01 -6.25
N ASN A 53 -21.29 9.83 -4.94
CA ASN A 53 -21.86 10.80 -3.99
C ASN A 53 -21.09 12.12 -4.01
N SER A 54 -19.76 12.05 -4.05
CA SER A 54 -18.89 13.23 -4.19
C SER A 54 -19.25 14.08 -5.41
N ARG A 55 -19.47 13.46 -6.57
CA ARG A 55 -19.87 14.16 -7.81
C ARG A 55 -21.24 14.83 -7.71
N LYS A 56 -22.13 14.32 -6.85
CA LYS A 56 -23.46 14.87 -6.61
C LYS A 56 -23.49 15.90 -5.48
N GLY A 57 -22.37 16.12 -4.79
CA GLY A 57 -22.32 16.93 -3.56
C GLY A 57 -23.04 16.28 -2.38
N GLU A 58 -23.24 14.96 -2.41
CA GLU A 58 -23.90 14.19 -1.35
C GLU A 58 -22.91 13.77 -0.27
N GLU A 59 -23.41 13.56 0.95
CA GLU A 59 -22.61 13.03 2.05
C GLU A 59 -22.08 11.62 1.71
N ILE A 60 -20.79 11.42 1.96
CA ILE A 60 -20.13 10.13 1.77
C ILE A 60 -20.26 9.34 3.07
N THR A 61 -20.96 8.20 3.01
CA THR A 61 -21.06 7.30 4.17
C THR A 61 -19.68 6.74 4.52
N SER A 62 -19.38 6.56 5.81
CA SER A 62 -18.12 5.94 6.23
C SER A 62 -18.03 4.49 5.74
N PRO A 63 -16.82 3.97 5.45
CA PRO A 63 -16.69 2.60 4.96
C PRO A 63 -17.16 1.56 5.99
N GLU A 64 -17.02 1.84 7.30
CA GLU A 64 -17.58 0.99 8.35
C GLU A 64 -19.11 0.90 8.30
N LYS A 65 -19.81 2.01 8.02
CA LYS A 65 -21.26 2.02 7.85
C LYS A 65 -21.67 1.32 6.55
N PHE A 66 -20.92 1.52 5.46
CA PHE A 66 -21.20 0.93 4.15
C PHE A 66 -21.09 -0.59 4.16
N PHE A 67 -20.00 -1.15 4.71
CA PHE A 67 -19.76 -2.60 4.76
C PHE A 67 -20.30 -3.27 6.02
N GLY A 68 -20.55 -2.51 7.08
CA GLY A 68 -20.77 -3.02 8.42
C GLY A 68 -19.47 -3.36 9.16
N LYS A 69 -19.47 -3.19 10.48
CA LYS A 69 -18.30 -3.32 11.37
C LYS A 69 -17.51 -4.62 11.22
N LYS A 70 -18.20 -5.76 11.06
CA LYS A 70 -17.55 -7.07 10.96
C LYS A 70 -16.78 -7.20 9.64
N GLU A 71 -17.40 -6.80 8.54
CA GLU A 71 -16.79 -6.92 7.22
C GLU A 71 -15.69 -5.88 7.02
N PHE A 72 -15.92 -4.64 7.45
CA PHE A 72 -14.90 -3.59 7.46
C PHE A 72 -13.60 -4.05 8.15
N LYS A 73 -13.69 -4.67 9.34
CA LYS A 73 -12.51 -5.23 10.02
C LYS A 73 -11.79 -6.32 9.22
N LYS A 74 -12.51 -7.15 8.47
CA LYS A 74 -11.89 -8.17 7.62
C LYS A 74 -11.17 -7.53 6.43
N LEU A 75 -11.81 -6.54 5.78
CA LEU A 75 -11.22 -5.79 4.68
C LEU A 75 -9.93 -5.09 5.10
N LEU A 76 -9.93 -4.41 6.26
CA LEU A 76 -8.73 -3.80 6.83
C LEU A 76 -7.59 -4.82 7.04
N LYS A 77 -7.92 -6.01 7.54
CA LYS A 77 -6.93 -7.07 7.72
C LYS A 77 -6.40 -7.58 6.37
N LYS A 78 -7.28 -7.79 5.39
CA LYS A 78 -6.92 -8.28 4.05
C LYS A 78 -6.02 -7.28 3.33
N ASP A 79 -6.38 -6.00 3.38
CA ASP A 79 -5.64 -4.88 2.81
C ASP A 79 -4.24 -4.74 3.42
N PHE A 80 -4.15 -4.83 4.75
CA PHE A 80 -2.86 -4.84 5.46
C PHE A 80 -1.97 -6.03 5.05
N GLU A 81 -2.54 -7.23 4.90
CA GLU A 81 -1.78 -8.40 4.45
C GLU A 81 -1.35 -8.29 2.97
N ALA A 82 -2.11 -7.61 2.12
CA ALA A 82 -1.72 -7.30 0.74
C ALA A 82 -0.47 -6.41 0.71
N GLY A 83 -0.49 -5.30 1.45
CA GLY A 83 0.69 -4.42 1.60
C GLY A 83 1.92 -5.14 2.15
N LYS A 84 1.74 -6.02 3.15
CA LYS A 84 2.84 -6.86 3.67
C LYS A 84 3.46 -7.75 2.60
N LYS A 85 2.67 -8.33 1.69
CA LYS A 85 3.18 -9.16 0.61
C LYS A 85 4.03 -8.33 -0.36
N VAL A 86 3.55 -7.15 -0.77
CA VAL A 86 4.30 -6.24 -1.65
C VAL A 86 5.64 -5.84 -1.02
N LEU A 87 5.63 -5.37 0.22
CA LEU A 87 6.85 -4.99 0.95
C LEU A 87 7.81 -6.19 1.16
N SER A 88 7.26 -7.40 1.34
CA SER A 88 8.08 -8.61 1.44
C SER A 88 8.76 -8.95 0.12
N GLU A 89 8.07 -8.81 -1.02
CA GLU A 89 8.67 -9.01 -2.34
C GLU A 89 9.74 -7.94 -2.63
N LEU A 90 9.49 -6.67 -2.30
CA LEU A 90 10.51 -5.61 -2.40
C LEU A 90 11.76 -5.93 -1.57
N ASN A 91 11.58 -6.38 -0.32
CA ASN A 91 12.70 -6.75 0.54
C ASN A 91 13.50 -7.96 -0.02
N LYS A 92 12.85 -8.88 -0.73
CA LYS A 92 13.52 -10.05 -1.36
C LYS A 92 14.40 -9.68 -2.55
N LEU A 93 14.31 -8.47 -3.09
CA LEU A 93 15.19 -8.01 -4.18
C LEU A 93 16.67 -7.92 -3.75
N GLY A 94 16.95 -7.92 -2.45
CA GLY A 94 18.33 -7.95 -1.94
C GLY A 94 19.12 -6.66 -2.13
N LYS A 95 18.49 -5.60 -2.65
CA LYS A 95 19.05 -4.27 -2.83
C LYS A 95 18.42 -3.29 -1.84
N PRO A 96 19.11 -2.20 -1.47
CA PRO A 96 18.50 -1.13 -0.68
C PRO A 96 17.21 -0.63 -1.34
N VAL A 97 16.17 -0.43 -0.52
CA VAL A 97 14.86 0.06 -0.94
C VAL A 97 14.53 1.33 -0.14
N ILE A 98 14.26 2.41 -0.87
CA ILE A 98 13.68 3.65 -0.32
C ILE A 98 12.18 3.58 -0.55
N LEU A 99 11.41 3.76 0.53
CA LEU A 99 9.94 3.83 0.45
C LEU A 99 9.48 5.27 0.45
N ILE A 100 8.53 5.57 -0.44
CA ILE A 100 7.75 6.81 -0.47
C ILE A 100 6.29 6.39 -0.40
N PHE A 101 5.55 6.93 0.57
CA PHE A 101 4.13 6.59 0.74
C PHE A 101 3.26 7.30 -0.30
N GLY A 102 2.37 6.53 -0.92
CA GLY A 102 1.36 7.02 -1.85
C GLY A 102 0.08 7.42 -1.12
N ASN A 103 -0.89 7.96 -1.86
CA ASN A 103 -2.15 8.40 -1.28
C ASN A 103 -2.96 7.23 -0.67
N SER A 104 -2.76 5.99 -1.15
CA SER A 104 -3.44 4.82 -0.57
C SER A 104 -2.73 4.22 0.64
N ASP A 105 -1.54 4.68 1.02
CA ASP A 105 -0.77 4.08 2.14
C ASP A 105 -1.12 4.69 3.51
N ASP A 106 -1.58 5.94 3.50
CA ASP A 106 -1.91 6.75 4.69
C ASP A 106 -3.39 6.65 5.11
N GLY A 107 -3.99 5.48 4.90
CA GLY A 107 -5.35 5.21 5.36
C GLY A 107 -6.37 6.05 4.61
N TRP A 108 -6.33 6.00 3.28
CA TRP A 108 -7.24 6.68 2.34
C TRP A 108 -8.74 6.54 2.62
N TYR A 109 -9.14 5.51 3.37
CA TYR A 109 -10.52 5.31 3.84
C TYR A 109 -10.86 6.11 5.12
N ASN A 110 -9.92 6.86 5.69
CA ASN A 110 -10.10 7.68 6.89
C ASN A 110 -10.35 9.16 6.54
N TYR A 111 -11.22 9.46 5.58
CA TYR A 111 -11.66 10.83 5.36
C TYR A 111 -12.85 11.20 6.28
N PRO A 112 -12.86 12.34 7.00
CA PRO A 112 -11.77 13.30 7.23
C PRO A 112 -11.14 13.05 8.62
N PHE A 113 -10.08 12.25 8.65
CA PHE A 113 -9.08 12.10 9.70
C PHE A 113 -9.54 11.63 11.09
N ILE A 114 -9.67 10.31 11.27
CA ILE A 114 -9.53 9.70 12.60
C ILE A 114 -8.24 8.88 12.67
N ARG A 115 -7.35 9.37 13.54
CA ARG A 115 -6.03 8.85 13.93
C ARG A 115 -5.98 7.33 14.07
N LEU A 116 -5.04 6.71 13.35
CA LEU A 116 -4.75 5.28 13.35
C LEU A 116 -3.47 4.96 14.16
N LEU A 117 -3.42 5.40 15.42
CA LEU A 117 -2.24 5.23 16.30
C LEU A 117 -1.84 3.77 16.56
N ASN A 118 -2.74 2.80 16.37
CA ASN A 118 -2.45 1.36 16.58
C ASN A 118 -2.07 0.60 15.30
N SER A 119 -2.52 1.04 14.10
CA SER A 119 -2.01 0.45 12.86
C SER A 119 -0.62 0.94 12.53
N GLU A 120 -0.29 2.19 12.90
CA GLU A 120 1.06 2.73 12.74
C GLU A 120 2.09 1.87 13.47
N LYS A 121 1.87 1.52 14.75
CA LYS A 121 2.82 0.66 15.49
C LYS A 121 3.05 -0.69 14.82
N LYS A 122 1.99 -1.35 14.33
CA LYS A 122 2.13 -2.65 13.63
C LYS A 122 2.80 -2.50 12.27
N LYS A 123 2.45 -1.47 11.48
CA LYS A 123 3.09 -1.13 10.20
C LYS A 123 4.58 -0.85 10.41
N VAL A 124 4.92 0.04 11.35
CA VAL A 124 6.29 0.40 11.70
C VAL A 124 7.08 -0.80 12.20
N ASN A 125 6.51 -1.63 13.08
CA ASN A 125 7.19 -2.83 13.56
C ASN A 125 7.43 -3.87 12.46
N PHE A 126 6.55 -3.96 11.46
CA PHE A 126 6.78 -4.81 10.30
C PHE A 126 7.90 -4.26 9.42
N ILE A 127 7.85 -2.97 9.08
CA ILE A 127 8.88 -2.30 8.26
C ILE A 127 10.26 -2.41 8.92
N LYS A 128 10.37 -2.22 10.24
CA LYS A 128 11.63 -2.38 11.00
C LYS A 128 12.27 -3.76 10.90
N LYS A 129 11.50 -4.81 10.56
CA LYS A 129 12.03 -6.18 10.38
C LYS A 129 12.60 -6.40 8.99
N LEU A 130 12.34 -5.52 8.03
CA LEU A 130 12.75 -5.65 6.64
C LEU A 130 14.14 -5.02 6.48
N ARG A 131 15.17 -5.88 6.36
CA ARG A 131 16.58 -5.49 6.39
C ARG A 131 16.98 -4.53 5.27
N ASN A 132 16.32 -4.64 4.12
CA ASN A 132 16.68 -3.87 2.93
C ASN A 132 15.86 -2.58 2.78
N ILE A 133 14.83 -2.39 3.62
CA ILE A 133 13.93 -1.25 3.52
C ILE A 133 14.38 -0.16 4.50
N LYS A 134 14.69 1.02 3.96
CA LYS A 134 14.91 2.25 4.74
C LYS A 134 13.67 3.11 4.62
N ASN A 135 12.98 3.32 5.74
CA ASN A 135 11.91 4.31 5.80
C ASN A 135 12.54 5.71 5.88
N THR A 136 12.24 6.57 4.92
CA THR A 136 12.73 7.96 4.88
C THR A 136 11.75 8.98 5.48
N SER A 137 10.64 8.49 6.05
CA SER A 137 9.54 9.28 6.64
C SER A 137 9.40 9.06 8.14
#